data_AF-A0A2V8V8A0-F1
#
_entry.id   AF-A0A2V8V8A0-F1
#
_cell.length_a   1.000
_cell.length_b   1.000
_cell.length_c   1.000
_cell.angle_alpha   90.00
_cell.angle_beta   90.00
_cell.angle_gamma   90.00
#
_symmetry.space_group_name_H-M   'P 1'
#
loop_
_entity.id
_entity.type
_entity.pdbx_description
1 polymer ?
#
loop_
_entity_poly.entity_id
_entity_poly.type
_entity_poly.pdbx_seq_one_letter_code
_entity_poly.pdbx_strand_id
1 'polypeptide(L)'
;MFLRSNTRIKDGKEHRYYTVVESRRLQSGKVAQRQVLYLGEINDSQQAAWRKTLAVFDEEQDRFTPLSLFAEDRPVPADAIDSVQVKLSEMKLERARP
;
A
#
# COMPACT_ATOMS: atom_id res chain seq x y z
N MET A 1 9.12 7.07 7.86
CA MET A 1 9.11 5.61 7.62
C MET A 1 8.57 5.36 6.21
N PHE A 2 8.76 4.17 5.65
CA PHE A 2 8.29 3.85 4.30
C PHE A 2 7.70 2.45 4.22
N LEU A 3 6.94 2.19 3.17
CA LEU A 3 6.37 0.89 2.87
C LEU A 3 7.36 0.05 2.06
N ARG A 4 7.64 -1.19 2.49
CA ARG A 4 8.44 -2.15 1.73
C ARG A 4 7.55 -3.28 1.24
N SER A 5 7.55 -3.51 -0.08
CA SER A 5 7.02 -4.73 -0.69
C SER A 5 8.02 -5.87 -0.52
N ASN A 6 7.52 -7.05 -0.17
CA ASN A 6 8.31 -8.27 -0.07
C ASN A 6 7.54 -9.40 -0.76
N THR A 7 8.27 -10.37 -1.30
CA THR A 7 7.70 -11.58 -1.89
C THR A 7 8.22 -12.81 -1.14
N ARG A 8 7.39 -13.85 -1.07
CA ARG A 8 7.80 -15.17 -0.60
C ARG A 8 7.06 -16.25 -1.37
N ILE A 9 7.64 -17.44 -1.42
CA ILE A 9 6.93 -18.62 -1.91
C ILE A 9 6.27 -19.33 -0.71
N LYS A 10 4.97 -19.61 -0.81
CA LYS A 10 4.22 -20.41 0.16
C LYS A 10 3.24 -21.30 -0.61
N ASP A 11 3.15 -22.58 -0.24
CA ASP A 11 2.27 -23.57 -0.89
C ASP A 11 2.43 -23.62 -2.43
N GLY A 12 3.66 -23.39 -2.93
CA GLY A 12 3.98 -23.36 -4.36
C GLY A 12 3.54 -22.10 -5.11
N LYS A 13 2.98 -21.09 -4.42
CA LYS A 13 2.56 -19.82 -5.01
C LYS A 13 3.39 -18.66 -4.48
N GLU A 14 3.52 -17.61 -5.27
CA GLU A 14 4.11 -16.35 -4.81
C GLU A 14 3.10 -15.57 -3.98
N HIS A 15 3.54 -15.09 -2.82
CA HIS A 15 2.76 -14.25 -1.93
C HIS A 15 3.49 -12.93 -1.72
N ARG A 16 2.76 -11.83 -1.93
CA ARG A 16 3.25 -10.48 -1.67
C ARG A 16 2.75 -9.98 -0.32
N TYR A 17 3.65 -9.35 0.43
CA TYR A 17 3.34 -8.74 1.72
C TYR A 17 4.07 -7.42 1.91
N TYR A 18 3.54 -6.61 2.81
CA TYR A 18 4.10 -5.29 3.09
C TYR A 18 4.58 -5.17 4.54
N THR A 19 5.66 -4.42 4.71
CA THR A 19 6.16 -4.02 6.03
C THR A 19 6.36 -2.50 6.09
N VAL A 20 6.14 -1.91 7.25
CA VAL A 20 6.59 -0.54 7.53
C VAL A 20 8.02 -0.63 8.02
N VAL A 21 8.89 0.15 7.38
CA VAL A 21 10.33 0.19 7.67
C VAL A 21 10.72 1.59 8.15
N GLU A 22 11.45 1.60 9.26
CA GLU A 22 12.09 2.78 9.82
C GLU A 22 13.56 2.82 9.39
N SER A 23 14.01 3.97 8.90
CA SER A 23 15.43 4.24 8.62
C SER A 23 16.01 5.12 9.71
N ARG A 24 17.14 4.70 10.30
CA ARG A 24 17.86 5.45 11.34
C ARG A 24 19.32 5.64 10.93
N ARG A 25 19.81 6.88 10.98
CA ARG A 25 21.23 7.18 10.77
C ARG A 25 22.04 6.82 12.02
N LEU A 26 23.15 6.13 11.83
CA LEU A 26 24.06 5.70 12.89
C LEU A 26 25.23 6.68 13.03
N GLN A 27 25.92 6.64 14.18
CA GLN A 27 27.13 7.43 14.42
C GLN A 27 28.24 7.13 13.41
N SER A 28 28.28 5.92 12.84
CA SER A 28 29.21 5.53 11.78
C SER A 28 28.91 6.17 10.41
N GLY A 29 27.89 7.03 10.30
CA GLY A 29 27.42 7.61 9.05
C GLY A 29 26.53 6.69 8.21
N LYS A 30 26.49 5.40 8.53
CA LYS A 30 25.62 4.41 7.86
C LYS A 30 24.15 4.61 8.22
N VAL A 31 23.25 4.11 7.37
CA VAL A 31 21.81 4.05 7.65
C VAL A 31 21.45 2.60 7.99
N ALA A 32 20.85 2.39 9.16
CA ALA A 32 20.23 1.13 9.54
C ALA A 32 18.73 1.17 9.21
N GLN A 33 18.19 0.04 8.79
CA GLN A 33 16.75 -0.12 8.53
C GLN A 33 16.18 -1.18 9.46
N ARG A 34 15.07 -0.85 10.11
CA ARG A 34 14.35 -1.74 11.03
C ARG A 34 12.91 -1.91 10.56
N GLN A 35 12.45 -3.15 10.48
CA GLN A 35 11.03 -3.43 10.31
C GLN A 35 10.31 -3.09 11.63
N VAL A 36 9.29 -2.23 11.56
CA VAL A 36 8.55 -1.77 12.74
C VAL A 36 7.11 -2.27 12.77
N LEU A 37 6.57 -2.70 11.62
CA LEU A 37 5.25 -3.30 11.52
C LEU A 37 5.17 -4.25 10.32
N TYR A 38 4.62 -5.44 10.53
CA TYR A 38 4.23 -6.36 9.47
C TYR A 38 2.74 -6.17 9.17
N LEU A 39 2.39 -5.88 7.91
CA LEU A 39 1.02 -5.55 7.51
C LEU A 39 0.23 -6.75 6.98
N GLY A 40 0.82 -7.95 7.01
CA GLY A 40 0.14 -9.17 6.56
C GLY A 40 0.29 -9.48 5.08
N GLU A 41 -0.12 -10.70 4.74
CA GLU A 41 -0.38 -11.17 3.39
C GLU A 41 -1.87 -11.12 3.14
N ILE A 42 -2.26 -10.46 2.06
CA ILE A 42 -3.64 -10.43 1.59
C ILE A 42 -3.69 -11.42 0.43
N ASN A 43 -4.47 -12.48 0.56
CA ASN A 43 -4.70 -13.40 -0.55
C ASN A 43 -5.72 -12.81 -1.56
N ASP A 44 -5.90 -13.43 -2.72
CA ASP A 44 -6.75 -12.87 -3.78
C ASP A 44 -8.20 -12.62 -3.35
N SER A 45 -8.77 -13.48 -2.50
CA SER A 45 -10.14 -13.29 -1.98
C SER A 45 -10.24 -12.14 -1.00
N GLN A 46 -9.24 -11.96 -0.14
CA GLN A 46 -9.13 -10.78 0.72
C GLN A 46 -8.84 -9.53 -0.09
N GLN A 47 -8.08 -9.61 -1.19
CA GLN A 47 -7.80 -8.48 -2.07
C GLN A 47 -9.08 -8.00 -2.77
N ALA A 48 -9.92 -8.92 -3.24
CA ALA A 48 -11.23 -8.59 -3.79
C ALA A 48 -12.14 -7.94 -2.74
N ALA A 49 -12.17 -8.49 -1.52
CA ALA A 49 -12.93 -7.93 -0.40
C ALA A 49 -12.38 -6.59 0.12
N TRP A 50 -11.09 -6.32 -0.10
CA TRP A 50 -10.38 -5.10 0.30
C TRP A 50 -10.25 -4.09 -0.85
N ARG A 51 -11.00 -4.25 -1.95
CA ARG A 51 -11.21 -3.14 -2.90
C ARG A 51 -11.85 -1.99 -2.11
N LYS A 52 -11.01 -1.10 -1.60
CA LYS A 52 -11.43 0.01 -0.74
C LYS A 52 -11.91 1.12 -1.64
N THR A 53 -13.21 1.34 -1.58
CA THR A 53 -13.82 2.57 -2.02
C THR A 53 -13.56 3.63 -0.95
N LEU A 54 -12.96 4.75 -1.32
CA LEU A 54 -12.95 5.96 -0.51
C LEU A 54 -13.96 6.95 -1.07
N ALA A 55 -14.50 7.80 -0.21
CA ALA A 55 -15.21 8.98 -0.65
C ALA A 55 -14.16 10.06 -1.00
N VAL A 56 -14.08 10.44 -2.26
CA VAL A 56 -13.32 11.62 -2.71
C VAL A 56 -14.29 12.77 -2.90
N PHE A 57 -13.86 13.98 -2.59
CA PHE A 57 -14.64 15.17 -2.92
C PHE A 57 -14.37 15.54 -4.39
N ASP A 58 -15.43 15.56 -5.19
CA ASP A 58 -15.42 15.99 -6.59
C ASP A 58 -15.71 17.50 -6.61
N GLU A 59 -14.71 18.30 -6.94
CA GLU A 59 -14.81 19.76 -6.99
C GLU A 59 -15.70 20.26 -8.13
N GLU A 60 -15.82 19.52 -9.24
CA GLU A 60 -16.66 19.92 -10.38
C GLU A 60 -18.14 19.69 -10.06
N GLN A 61 -18.44 18.63 -9.32
CA GLN A 61 -19.81 18.23 -8.97
C GLN A 61 -20.25 18.70 -7.58
N ASP A 62 -19.34 19.34 -6.82
CA ASP A 62 -19.54 19.81 -5.44
C ASP A 62 -20.13 18.72 -4.52
N ARG A 63 -19.63 17.48 -4.65
CA ARG A 63 -20.13 16.32 -3.89
C ARG A 63 -19.07 15.26 -3.63
N PHE A 64 -19.29 14.44 -2.61
CA PHE A 64 -18.48 13.24 -2.39
C PHE A 64 -18.90 12.11 -3.34
N THR A 65 -17.93 11.48 -3.99
CA THR A 65 -18.12 10.33 -4.88
C THR A 65 -17.22 9.16 -4.46
N PRO A 66 -17.66 7.90 -4.64
CA PRO A 66 -16.82 6.73 -4.43
C PRO A 66 -15.68 6.66 -5.46
N LEU A 67 -14.47 6.34 -5.00
CA LEU A 67 -13.32 6.05 -5.84
C LEU A 67 -12.56 4.83 -5.30
N SER A 68 -12.15 3.92 -6.18
CA SER A 68 -11.40 2.71 -5.80
C SER A 68 -9.89 2.89 -5.99
N LEU A 69 -9.09 2.49 -4.99
CA LEU A 69 -7.62 2.52 -5.10
C LEU A 69 -7.03 1.21 -5.59
N PHE A 70 -6.08 1.31 -6.51
CA PHE A 70 -5.25 0.21 -6.97
C PHE A 70 -3.78 0.57 -6.88
N ALA A 71 -2.90 -0.43 -6.74
CA ALA A 71 -1.46 -0.18 -6.83
C ALA A 71 -1.08 0.07 -8.31
N GLU A 72 -0.18 1.02 -8.55
CA GLU A 72 0.31 1.35 -9.90
C GLU A 72 1.00 0.17 -10.60
N ASP A 73 1.66 -0.69 -9.83
CA ASP A 73 2.50 -1.79 -10.34
C ASP A 73 1.72 -2.98 -10.93
N ARG A 74 0.41 -2.87 -11.08
CA ARG A 74 -0.47 -3.92 -11.59
C ARG A 74 -1.66 -3.33 -12.34
N PRO A 75 -2.21 -4.04 -13.35
CA PRO A 75 -3.37 -3.56 -14.08
C PRO A 75 -4.58 -3.35 -13.16
N VAL A 76 -5.33 -2.30 -13.45
CA VAL A 76 -6.66 -2.10 -12.85
C VAL A 76 -7.61 -3.16 -13.45
N PRO A 77 -8.42 -3.85 -12.62
CA PRO A 77 -9.43 -4.77 -13.11
C PRO A 77 -10.42 -4.09 -14.08
N ALA A 78 -10.80 -4.78 -15.16
CA ALA A 78 -11.69 -4.22 -16.18
C ALA A 78 -13.10 -3.87 -15.66
N ASP A 79 -13.50 -4.47 -14.54
CA ASP A 79 -14.77 -4.21 -13.85
C ASP A 79 -14.69 -3.05 -12.85
N ALA A 80 -13.51 -2.42 -12.68
CA ALA A 80 -13.36 -1.28 -11.79
C ALA A 80 -13.98 -0.03 -12.43
N ILE A 81 -14.90 0.60 -11.71
CA ILE A 81 -15.49 1.90 -12.04
C ILE A 81 -14.83 2.94 -11.12
N ASP A 82 -14.57 4.13 -11.66
CA ASP A 82 -14.04 5.28 -10.91
C ASP A 82 -12.82 4.90 -10.07
N SER A 83 -11.74 4.53 -10.74
CA SER A 83 -10.54 3.98 -10.13
C SER A 83 -9.33 4.90 -10.30
N VAL A 84 -8.44 4.90 -9.31
CA VAL A 84 -7.12 5.52 -9.41
C VAL A 84 -6.03 4.54 -9.00
N GLN A 85 -4.90 4.64 -9.69
CA GLN A 85 -3.69 3.93 -9.31
C GLN A 85 -2.79 4.81 -8.44
N VAL A 86 -2.23 4.23 -7.38
CA VAL A 86 -1.35 4.91 -6.43
C VAL A 86 0.02 4.26 -6.40
N LYS A 87 1.05 5.11 -6.30
CA LYS A 87 2.45 4.69 -6.16
C LYS A 87 2.77 4.29 -4.73
N LEU A 88 2.54 3.03 -4.40
CA LEU A 88 2.84 2.51 -3.07
C LEU A 88 4.33 2.59 -2.70
N SER A 89 5.22 2.54 -3.71
CA SER A 89 6.66 2.71 -3.55
C SER A 89 7.07 4.11 -3.06
N GLU A 90 6.24 5.12 -3.33
CA GLU A 90 6.48 6.51 -2.91
C GLU A 90 5.78 6.85 -1.58
N MET A 91 5.04 5.90 -0.98
CA MET A 91 4.34 6.10 0.28
C MET A 91 5.32 6.40 1.42
N LYS A 92 5.10 7.54 2.08
CA LYS A 92 5.81 7.94 3.30
C LYS A 92 4.85 7.92 4.48
N LEU A 93 5.29 7.30 5.57
CA LEU A 93 4.62 7.41 6.86
C LEU A 93 5.36 8.44 7.70
N GLU A 94 4.68 9.54 7.96
CA GLU A 94 5.17 10.69 8.72
C GLU A 94 4.41 10.84 10.02
N ARG A 95 5.07 11.32 11.07
CA ARG A 95 4.46 11.60 12.39
C ARG A 95 3.67 10.40 12.95
N ALA A 96 4.20 9.18 12.77
CA ALA A 96 3.59 7.97 13.31
C ALA A 96 3.41 8.10 14.84
N ARG A 97 2.20 7.82 15.30
CA ARG A 97 1.85 7.86 16.73
C ARG A 97 1.91 6.45 17.30
N PRO A 98 2.38 6.26 18.54
CA PRO A 98 2.31 4.98 19.25
C PRO A 98 0.88 4.48 19.46
#